data_AF-A0A5P8K2K4-F1
#
_entry.id   AF-A0A5P8K2K4-F1
#
_cell.length_a   1.000
_cell.length_b   1.000
_cell.length_c   1.000
_cell.angle_alpha   90.00
_cell.angle_beta   90.00
_cell.angle_gamma   90.00
#
_symmetry.space_group_name_H-M   'P 1'
#
loop_
_entity.id
_entity.type
_entity.pdbx_description
1 polymer ?
#
loop_
_entity_poly.entity_id
_entity_poly.type
_entity_poly.pdbx_seq_one_letter_code
_entity_poly.pdbx_strand_id
1 'polypeptide(L)'
;MELTSLEKCEARVHTGRVTKAFEGASAPTPGAVGDTLRGLGYIDDRVQGLRRSGEGVRFTLDLRLMDGQLCLDGEVTPTGTTVDPYGARGTDDVECADVRRDDRGR
;
A
#
# COMPACT_ATOMS: atom_id res chain seq x y z
N MET A 1 0.65 -14.88 1.71
CA MET A 1 0.29 -15.85 0.65
C MET A 1 1.04 -15.52 -0.64
N GLU A 2 1.25 -16.48 -1.53
CA GLU A 2 1.93 -16.22 -2.81
C GLU A 2 0.97 -15.60 -3.82
N LEU A 3 1.37 -14.49 -4.45
CA LEU A 3 0.62 -13.85 -5.52
C LEU A 3 0.70 -14.67 -6.82
N THR A 4 -0.40 -14.73 -7.55
CA THR A 4 -0.45 -15.28 -8.91
C THR A 4 0.37 -14.42 -9.88
N SER A 5 0.69 -14.96 -11.06
CA SER A 5 1.41 -14.20 -12.11
C SER A 5 0.66 -12.94 -12.54
N LEU A 6 -0.69 -13.00 -12.58
CA LEU A 6 -1.53 -11.84 -12.89
C LEU A 6 -1.41 -10.77 -11.80
N GLU A 7 -1.54 -11.17 -10.53
CA GLU A 7 -1.42 -10.25 -9.41
C GLU A 7 -0.03 -9.64 -9.29
N LYS A 8 1.03 -10.38 -9.68
CA LYS A 8 2.40 -9.83 -9.76
C LYS A 8 2.52 -8.76 -10.85
N CYS A 9 1.82 -8.90 -11.97
CA CYS A 9 1.78 -7.87 -13.02
C CYS A 9 1.01 -6.63 -12.53
N GLU A 10 -0.18 -6.82 -11.96
CA GLU A 10 -0.99 -5.74 -11.37
C GLU A 10 -0.21 -5.01 -10.26
N ALA A 11 0.44 -5.75 -9.37
CA ALA A 11 1.30 -5.22 -8.33
C ALA A 11 2.35 -4.26 -8.88
N ARG A 12 3.08 -4.66 -9.95
CA ARG A 12 4.10 -3.80 -10.57
C ARG A 12 3.52 -2.50 -11.12
N VAL A 13 2.35 -2.58 -11.77
CA VAL A 13 1.66 -1.41 -12.32
C VAL A 13 1.25 -0.45 -11.20
N HIS A 14 0.61 -0.97 -10.16
CA HIS A 14 0.13 -0.17 -9.04
C HIS A 14 1.28 0.40 -8.19
N THR A 15 2.32 -0.38 -7.89
CA THR A 15 3.54 0.09 -7.22
C THR A 15 4.15 1.27 -7.98
N GLY A 16 4.37 1.13 -9.30
CA GLY A 16 4.94 2.22 -10.09
C GLY A 16 4.08 3.49 -10.09
N ARG A 17 2.75 3.33 -10.15
CA ARG A 17 1.81 4.45 -10.11
C ARG A 17 1.82 5.19 -8.77
N VAL A 18 1.88 4.44 -7.67
CA VAL A 18 1.91 4.99 -6.31
C VAL A 18 3.25 5.67 -6.05
N THR A 19 4.37 5.00 -6.32
CA THR A 19 5.71 5.59 -6.16
C THR A 19 5.84 6.89 -6.94
N LYS A 20 5.38 6.91 -8.20
CA LYS A 20 5.42 8.10 -9.05
C LYS A 20 4.59 9.26 -8.49
N ALA A 21 3.46 8.98 -7.87
CA ALA A 21 2.60 10.02 -7.30
C ALA A 21 3.21 10.72 -6.09
N PHE A 22 4.15 10.07 -5.41
CA PHE A 22 4.86 10.60 -4.25
C PHE A 22 6.28 11.07 -4.57
N GLU A 23 6.71 11.07 -5.84
CA GLU A 23 7.99 11.65 -6.24
C GLU A 23 8.06 13.14 -5.84
N GLY A 24 9.05 13.49 -5.02
CA GLY A 24 9.23 14.85 -4.53
C GLY A 24 8.33 15.25 -3.35
N ALA A 25 7.53 14.33 -2.81
CA ALA A 25 6.74 14.60 -1.61
C ALA A 25 7.66 14.88 -0.40
N SER A 26 7.73 16.14 0.00
CA SER A 26 8.50 16.56 1.18
C SER A 26 7.55 16.75 2.36
N ALA A 27 7.83 16.09 3.49
CA ALA A 27 7.00 16.10 4.71
C ALA A 27 5.57 15.53 4.54
N PRO A 28 5.45 14.22 4.24
CA PRO A 28 4.13 13.58 4.10
C PRO A 28 3.33 13.67 5.41
N THR A 29 2.04 13.99 5.29
CA THR A 29 1.07 13.89 6.39
C THR A 29 0.03 12.83 6.03
N PRO A 30 -0.60 12.17 7.03
CA PRO A 30 -1.65 11.19 6.75
C PRO A 30 -2.72 11.76 5.81
N GLY A 31 -3.22 12.97 6.07
CA GLY A 31 -4.18 13.64 5.19
C GLY A 31 -3.67 13.81 3.75
N ALA A 32 -2.47 14.36 3.58
CA ALA A 32 -1.90 14.56 2.23
C ALA A 32 -1.68 13.24 1.47
N VAL A 33 -1.25 12.18 2.17
CA VAL A 33 -1.09 10.85 1.56
C VAL A 33 -2.45 10.27 1.15
N GLY A 34 -3.46 10.40 2.00
CA GLY A 34 -4.84 10.01 1.68
C GLY A 34 -5.39 10.75 0.45
N ASP A 35 -5.25 12.07 0.40
CA ASP A 35 -5.69 12.88 -0.74
C ASP A 35 -4.99 12.51 -2.06
N THR A 36 -3.68 12.24 -2.03
CA THR A 36 -2.94 11.79 -3.21
C THR A 36 -3.44 10.42 -3.69
N LEU A 37 -3.66 9.46 -2.77
CA LEU A 37 -4.20 8.14 -3.11
C LEU A 37 -5.61 8.25 -3.69
N ARG A 38 -6.45 9.13 -3.13
CA ARG A 38 -7.78 9.44 -3.67
C ARG A 38 -7.70 10.07 -5.06
N GLY A 39 -6.75 10.96 -5.30
CA GLY A 39 -6.47 11.53 -6.62
C GLY A 39 -6.04 10.49 -7.67
N LEU A 40 -5.42 9.39 -7.24
CA LEU A 40 -5.15 8.23 -8.10
C LEU A 40 -6.39 7.34 -8.35
N GLY A 41 -7.51 7.60 -7.67
CA GLY A 41 -8.74 6.80 -7.79
C GLY A 41 -8.81 5.62 -6.83
N TYR A 42 -7.96 5.56 -5.79
CA TYR A 42 -8.18 4.65 -4.67
C TYR A 42 -9.21 5.26 -3.73
N ILE A 43 -10.35 4.58 -3.56
CA ILE A 43 -11.40 5.02 -2.63
C ILE A 43 -10.96 4.79 -1.18
N ASP A 44 -11.54 5.55 -0.24
CA ASP A 44 -11.16 5.51 1.18
C ASP A 44 -11.29 4.10 1.78
N ASP A 45 -12.30 3.32 1.39
CA ASP A 45 -12.47 1.92 1.85
C ASP A 45 -11.28 1.01 1.50
N ARG A 46 -10.51 1.35 0.45
CA ARG A 46 -9.31 0.60 0.05
C ARG A 46 -8.04 1.12 0.71
N VAL A 47 -8.06 2.30 1.31
CA VAL A 47 -6.91 2.92 1.95
C VAL A 47 -7.00 2.68 3.46
N GLN A 48 -6.23 1.71 3.94
CA GLN A 48 -6.22 1.30 5.33
C GLN A 48 -4.93 1.73 6.05
N GLY A 49 -4.97 1.72 7.38
CA GLY A 49 -3.75 1.82 8.21
C GLY A 49 -2.96 3.12 8.07
N LEU A 50 -3.58 4.19 7.53
CA LEU A 50 -2.97 5.48 7.27
C LEU A 50 -2.52 6.17 8.56
N ARG A 51 -1.23 6.11 8.87
CA ARG A 51 -0.67 6.58 10.15
C ARG A 51 0.75 7.10 9.98
N ARG A 52 1.18 7.98 10.90
CA ARG A 52 2.58 8.41 10.94
C ARG A 52 3.49 7.26 11.36
N SER A 53 4.64 7.16 10.71
CA SER A 53 5.72 6.20 10.97
C SER A 53 7.03 6.98 10.98
N GLY A 54 7.52 7.36 12.16
CA GLY A 54 8.66 8.27 12.28
C GLY A 54 8.42 9.61 11.57
N GLU A 55 9.30 9.95 10.62
CA GLU A 55 9.18 11.14 9.76
C GLU A 55 8.30 10.92 8.51
N GLY A 56 7.80 9.69 8.32
CA GLY A 56 6.98 9.29 7.19
C GLY A 56 5.53 8.97 7.55
N VAL A 57 4.82 8.43 6.57
CA VAL A 57 3.45 7.97 6.67
C VAL A 57 3.37 6.58 6.06
N ARG A 58 2.86 5.63 6.84
CA ARG A 58 2.56 4.28 6.39
C ARG A 58 1.09 4.17 6.02
N PHE A 59 0.81 3.41 4.97
CA PHE A 59 -0.53 3.12 4.50
C PHE A 59 -0.58 1.70 3.94
N THR A 60 -1.78 1.17 3.80
CA THR A 60 -2.04 -0.11 3.18
C THR A 60 -3.12 0.07 2.13
N LEU A 61 -2.91 -0.45 0.92
CA LEU A 61 -3.89 -0.48 -0.14
C LEU A 61 -4.45 -1.88 -0.29
N ASP A 62 -5.77 -1.99 -0.17
CA ASP A 62 -6.52 -3.17 -0.56
C ASP A 62 -6.83 -3.12 -2.07
N LEU A 63 -6.14 -3.97 -2.83
CA LEU A 63 -6.37 -4.15 -4.27
C LEU A 63 -7.03 -5.49 -4.58
N ARG A 64 -7.61 -6.16 -3.58
CA ARG A 64 -8.33 -7.41 -3.79
C ARG A 64 -9.52 -7.15 -4.71
N LEU A 65 -9.59 -7.94 -5.77
CA LEU A 65 -10.69 -7.96 -6.71
C LEU A 65 -11.26 -9.38 -6.73
N MET A 66 -12.53 -9.54 -6.35
CA MET A 66 -13.17 -10.84 -6.19
C MET A 66 -12.34 -11.73 -5.23
N ASP A 67 -11.89 -12.91 -5.68
CA ASP A 67 -11.02 -13.83 -4.93
C ASP A 67 -9.52 -13.45 -4.96
N GLY A 68 -9.19 -12.24 -5.42
CA GLY A 68 -7.82 -11.73 -5.40
C GLY A 68 -7.29 -11.55 -3.97
N GLN A 69 -5.97 -11.60 -3.83
CA GLN A 69 -5.28 -11.47 -2.55
C GLN A 69 -4.29 -10.30 -2.51
N LEU A 70 -4.26 -9.47 -3.56
CA LEU A 70 -3.28 -8.39 -3.69
C LEU A 70 -3.57 -7.24 -2.72
N CYS A 71 -2.62 -7.01 -1.81
CA CYS A 71 -2.51 -5.80 -1.01
C CYS A 71 -1.16 -5.13 -1.31
N LEU A 72 -1.07 -3.81 -1.11
CA LEU A 72 0.20 -3.08 -1.09
C LEU A 72 0.42 -2.48 0.29
N ASP A 73 1.62 -2.62 0.84
CA ASP A 73 2.06 -1.88 2.02
C ASP A 73 2.99 -0.78 1.53
N GLY A 74 2.71 0.45 1.92
CA GLY A 74 3.46 1.60 1.45
C GLY A 74 3.92 2.49 2.59
N GLU A 75 5.12 3.03 2.44
CA GLU A 75 5.69 4.03 3.33
C GLU A 75 6.20 5.21 2.50
N VAL A 76 5.62 6.38 2.74
CA VAL A 76 6.06 7.65 2.17
C VAL A 76 6.93 8.35 3.21
N THR A 77 8.18 8.63 2.88
CA THR A 77 9.09 9.43 3.71
C THR A 77 9.52 10.68 2.94
N PRO A 78 10.11 11.68 3.61
CA PRO A 78 10.72 12.81 2.90
C PRO A 78 11.86 12.43 1.95
N THR A 79 12.46 11.23 2.14
CA THR A 79 13.61 10.77 1.35
C THR A 79 13.21 9.84 0.20
N GLY A 80 11.98 9.33 0.18
CA GLY A 80 11.52 8.43 -0.85
C GLY A 80 10.21 7.73 -0.51
N THR A 81 9.75 6.88 -1.41
CA THR A 81 8.53 6.08 -1.23
C THR A 81 8.82 4.63 -1.52
N THR A 82 8.53 3.78 -0.55
CA THR A 82 8.62 2.32 -0.67
C THR A 82 7.22 1.74 -0.75
N VAL A 83 6.99 0.83 -1.69
CA VAL A 83 5.69 0.15 -1.85
C VAL A 83 5.92 -1.32 -2.17
N ASP A 84 5.52 -2.19 -1.27
CA ASP A 84 5.73 -3.62 -1.37
C ASP A 84 4.41 -4.38 -1.52
N PRO A 85 4.25 -5.18 -2.58
CA PRO A 85 3.07 -6.02 -2.75
C PRO A 85 3.11 -7.26 -1.86
N TYR A 86 1.93 -7.72 -1.44
CA TYR A 86 1.78 -8.96 -0.69
C TYR A 86 0.41 -9.59 -0.85
N GLY A 87 0.35 -10.89 -0.58
CA GLY A 87 -0.89 -11.66 -0.61
C GLY A 87 -1.54 -11.78 0.78
N ALA A 88 -2.75 -11.26 0.94
CA ALA A 88 -3.64 -11.47 2.09
C ALA A 88 -4.94 -12.16 1.64
N ARG A 89 -5.35 -13.25 2.30
CA ARG A 89 -6.56 -13.99 1.92
C ARG A 89 -7.80 -13.09 2.05
N GLY A 90 -8.67 -13.11 1.04
CA GLY A 90 -9.98 -12.46 1.10
C GLY A 90 -11.03 -13.25 1.90
N THR A 91 -10.70 -14.44 2.41
CA THR A 91 -11.66 -15.42 2.95
C THR A 91 -11.72 -15.53 4.47
N ASP A 92 -10.86 -14.84 5.23
CA ASP A 92 -10.65 -15.11 6.67
C ASP A 92 -10.79 -13.87 7.58
N ASP A 93 -11.59 -12.85 7.18
CA ASP A 93 -11.75 -11.59 7.95
C ASP A 93 -10.44 -10.84 8.25
N VAL A 94 -9.34 -11.20 7.57
CA VAL A 94 -8.04 -10.54 7.72
C VAL A 94 -8.02 -9.30 6.82
N GLU A 95 -8.01 -8.13 7.45
CA GLU A 95 -7.76 -6.88 6.74
C GLU A 95 -6.31 -6.84 6.26
N CYS A 96 -6.07 -6.21 5.11
CA CYS A 96 -4.71 -6.03 4.62
C CYS A 96 -3.84 -5.38 5.71
N ALA A 97 -4.38 -4.40 6.46
CA ALA A 97 -3.68 -3.70 7.53
C ALA A 97 -3.29 -4.58 8.74
N ASP A 98 -3.98 -5.69 8.98
CA ASP A 98 -3.75 -6.60 10.12
C ASP A 98 -2.69 -7.67 9.84
N VAL A 99 -2.25 -7.79 8.58
CA VAL A 99 -1.19 -8.74 8.21
C VAL A 99 0.13 -8.26 8.81
N ARG A 100 0.45 -8.78 10.01
CA ARG A 100 1.75 -8.59 10.66
C ARG A 100 2.83 -9.20 9.79
N ARG A 101 3.52 -8.33 9.05
CA ARG A 101 4.78 -8.69 8.40
C ARG A 101 5.86 -8.61 9.47
N ASP A 102 6.42 -9.77 9.81
CA ASP A 102 7.67 -9.80 10.54
C ASP A 102 8.68 -9.02 9.70
N ASP A 103 9.22 -7.96 10.29
CA ASP A 103 10.30 -7.17 9.75
C ASP A 103 11.54 -8.09 9.68
N ARG A 104 11.56 -9.00 8.70
CA ARG A 104 12.81 -9.59 8.21
C ARG A 104 13.40 -8.52 7.29
N GLY A 105 14.33 -7.70 7.73
CA GLY A 105 15.49 -8.07 8.52
C GLY A 105 16.62 -8.44 7.56
N ARG A 106 17.58 -7.52 7.49
CA ARG A 106 18.93 -7.62 6.90
C ARG A 106 19.11 -7.34 5.42
#